data_AF-A0A4Q9GNV4-F1
#
_entry.id   AF-A0A4Q9GNV4-F1
#
_cell.length_a   1.000
_cell.length_b   1.000
_cell.length_c   1.000
_cell.angle_alpha   90.00
_cell.angle_beta   90.00
_cell.angle_gamma   90.00
#
_symmetry.space_group_name_H-M   'P 1'
#
loop_
_entity.id
_entity.type
_entity.pdbx_description
1 polymer ?
#
loop_
_entity_poly.entity_id
_entity_poly.type
_entity_poly.pdbx_seq_one_letter_code
_entity_poly.pdbx_strand_id
1 'polypeptide(L)'
;MAVTRSSILPRPKTGEVRVRLGAVGMSSLGLQAAGFIEAVGPEAAGFAPGDRVAYPADAANKGLRPTLSERDLIGFPKDVAIDKAVGFLPLGLLSRCIVKQLHSIGSGNSVSITPDSSGAHLFVAAWVEFLGGVVVADASTADVAITAADYTVARQWRNGHGTGQQAASDVFQAVRKGVFDVIPITTYPLSEAATARGAMADGPVVLLPADQFDKAA
;
A
#
# COMPACT_ATOMS: atom_id res chain seq x y z
N MET A 1 40.30 -3.35 -5.85
CA MET A 1 39.57 -2.09 -6.13
C MET A 1 38.84 -2.24 -7.45
N ALA A 2 37.54 -2.54 -7.44
CA ALA A 2 36.70 -2.46 -8.63
C ALA A 2 36.01 -1.10 -8.62
N VAL A 3 36.44 -0.20 -9.50
CA VAL A 3 35.76 1.08 -9.72
C VAL A 3 34.43 0.74 -10.40
N THR A 4 33.35 0.77 -9.63
CA THR A 4 31.99 0.58 -10.14
C THR A 4 31.72 1.69 -11.15
N ARG A 5 31.62 1.34 -12.44
CA ARG A 5 31.20 2.26 -13.49
C ARG A 5 29.88 2.88 -13.04
N SER A 6 29.89 4.18 -12.76
CA SER A 6 28.67 4.98 -12.66
C SER A 6 27.99 4.92 -14.03
N SER A 7 27.08 3.97 -14.21
CA SER A 7 26.25 3.94 -15.40
C SER A 7 25.37 5.18 -15.36
N ILE A 8 25.60 6.10 -16.30
CA ILE A 8 24.77 7.28 -16.47
C ILE A 8 23.38 6.77 -16.86
N LEU A 9 22.44 6.81 -15.92
CA LEU A 9 21.06 6.41 -16.19
C LEU A 9 20.40 7.44 -17.12
N PRO A 10 19.69 7.00 -18.18
CA PRO A 10 18.99 7.90 -19.10
C PRO A 10 18.09 8.88 -18.36
N ARG A 11 18.00 10.11 -18.88
CA ARG A 11 17.08 11.12 -18.35
C ARG A 11 15.63 10.71 -18.64
N PRO A 12 14.69 10.84 -17.68
CA PRO A 12 13.28 10.60 -17.94
C PRO A 12 12.78 11.51 -19.07
N LYS A 13 11.95 10.94 -19.96
CA LYS A 13 11.29 11.65 -21.06
C LYS A 13 10.06 12.40 -20.58
N THR A 14 9.37 13.07 -21.50
CA THR A 14 8.10 13.72 -21.21
C THR A 14 7.11 12.73 -20.58
N GLY A 15 6.51 13.10 -19.46
CA GLY A 15 5.56 12.24 -18.77
C GLY A 15 6.18 11.08 -17.96
N GLU A 16 7.51 11.08 -17.79
CA GLU A 16 8.23 10.04 -17.04
C GLU A 16 8.90 10.61 -15.79
N VAL A 17 8.97 9.77 -14.74
CA VAL A 17 9.80 10.00 -13.57
C VAL A 17 10.74 8.83 -13.35
N ARG A 18 11.88 9.09 -12.71
CA ARG A 18 12.74 8.05 -12.17
C ARG A 18 12.55 7.97 -10.66
N VAL A 19 12.28 6.77 -10.16
CA VAL A 19 12.09 6.50 -8.74
C VAL A 19 13.25 5.66 -8.23
N ARG A 20 13.77 5.93 -7.04
CA ARG A 20 14.62 5.02 -6.28
C ARG A 20 13.77 4.17 -5.37
N LEU A 21 13.84 2.85 -5.54
CA LEU A 21 13.09 1.89 -4.73
C LEU A 21 13.43 2.06 -3.24
N GLY A 22 12.39 2.19 -2.43
CA GLY A 22 12.46 2.24 -0.98
C GLY A 22 12.07 0.91 -0.35
N ALA A 23 10.88 0.41 -0.69
CA ALA A 23 10.36 -0.84 -0.15
C ALA A 23 9.44 -1.53 -1.16
N VAL A 24 9.25 -2.83 -0.99
CA VAL A 24 8.24 -3.62 -1.69
C VAL A 24 7.34 -4.31 -0.66
N GLY A 25 6.07 -3.96 -0.65
CA GLY A 25 5.03 -4.66 0.09
C GLY A 25 4.58 -5.91 -0.65
N MET A 26 4.39 -6.99 0.10
CA MET A 26 3.91 -8.27 -0.39
C MET A 26 2.67 -8.66 0.40
N SER A 27 1.61 -8.98 -0.33
CA SER A 27 0.36 -9.51 0.22
C SER A 27 -0.26 -10.49 -0.77
N SER A 28 -1.33 -11.18 -0.37
CA SER A 28 -2.10 -11.99 -1.32
C SER A 28 -2.80 -11.16 -2.41
N LEU A 29 -2.83 -9.82 -2.30
CA LEU A 29 -3.33 -8.91 -3.34
C LEU A 29 -2.30 -8.62 -4.42
N GLY A 30 -1.06 -9.05 -4.23
CA GLY A 30 0.06 -8.79 -5.13
C GLY A 30 1.14 -7.94 -4.46
N LEU A 31 1.98 -7.39 -5.32
CA LEU A 31 3.17 -6.63 -4.93
C LEU A 31 2.94 -5.13 -5.16
N GLN A 32 3.29 -4.33 -4.16
CA GLN A 32 3.24 -2.88 -4.20
C GLN A 32 4.65 -2.35 -3.92
N ALA A 33 5.14 -1.40 -4.71
CA ALA A 33 6.41 -0.74 -4.43
C ALA A 33 6.18 0.68 -3.95
N ALA A 34 7.14 1.20 -3.18
CA ALA A 34 7.25 2.62 -2.92
C ALA A 34 8.70 3.06 -2.96
N GLY A 35 8.90 4.34 -3.25
CA GLY A 35 10.22 4.91 -3.37
C GLY A 35 10.20 6.42 -3.34
N PHE A 36 11.33 6.97 -3.73
CA PHE A 36 11.60 8.41 -3.76
C PHE A 36 11.88 8.85 -5.18
N ILE A 37 11.28 9.94 -5.61
CA ILE A 37 11.57 10.50 -6.94
C ILE A 37 13.01 11.03 -6.96
N GLU A 38 13.82 10.53 -7.89
CA GLU A 38 15.20 11.00 -8.13
C GLU A 38 15.27 12.03 -9.25
N ALA A 39 14.45 11.87 -10.29
CA ALA A 39 14.45 12.76 -11.44
C ALA A 39 13.06 12.79 -12.09
N VAL A 40 12.74 13.93 -12.69
CA VAL A 40 11.45 14.21 -13.32
C VAL A 40 11.71 14.65 -14.75
N GLY A 41 10.97 14.08 -15.69
CA GLY A 41 11.02 14.47 -17.10
C GLY A 41 10.21 15.74 -17.36
N PRO A 42 10.29 16.31 -18.57
CA PRO A 42 9.42 17.42 -18.97
C PRO A 42 7.94 17.07 -18.78
N GLU A 43 7.11 18.04 -18.41
CA GLU A 43 5.64 17.88 -18.28
C GLU A 43 5.14 16.80 -17.30
N ALA A 44 6.04 16.17 -16.53
CA ALA A 44 5.65 15.24 -15.48
C ALA A 44 5.05 16.01 -14.31
N ALA A 45 3.74 16.21 -14.37
CA ALA A 45 2.99 17.09 -13.48
C ALA A 45 2.88 16.50 -12.06
N GLY A 46 2.91 17.39 -11.06
CA GLY A 46 2.55 17.04 -9.68
C GLY A 46 3.65 16.38 -8.85
N PHE A 47 4.87 16.25 -9.38
CA PHE A 47 5.97 15.57 -8.71
C PHE A 47 7.30 16.34 -8.80
N ALA A 48 8.09 16.23 -7.73
CA ALA A 48 9.43 16.81 -7.62
C ALA A 48 10.42 15.79 -7.02
N PRO A 49 11.74 15.95 -7.27
CA PRO A 49 12.75 15.15 -6.60
C PRO A 49 12.61 15.18 -5.07
N GLY A 50 12.67 14.00 -4.45
CA GLY A 50 12.47 13.81 -3.02
C GLY A 50 11.03 13.51 -2.59
N ASP A 51 10.05 13.62 -3.50
CA ASP A 51 8.68 13.18 -3.24
C ASP A 51 8.62 11.67 -3.08
N ARG A 52 7.67 11.21 -2.27
CA ARG A 52 7.43 9.80 -2.00
C ARG A 52 6.24 9.32 -2.81
N VAL A 53 6.43 8.19 -3.49
CA VAL A 53 5.42 7.62 -4.37
C VAL A 53 5.29 6.12 -4.16
N ALA A 54 4.05 5.64 -4.18
CA ALA A 54 3.71 4.23 -4.29
C ALA A 54 3.32 3.92 -5.74
N TYR A 55 3.68 2.75 -6.23
CA TYR A 55 3.42 2.32 -7.61
C TYR A 55 3.34 0.79 -7.70
N PRO A 56 2.63 0.23 -8.69
CA PRO A 56 2.59 -1.21 -8.94
C PRO A 56 4.00 -1.82 -9.07
N ALA A 57 4.27 -2.93 -8.38
CA ALA A 57 5.61 -3.50 -8.34
C ALA A 57 5.99 -4.34 -9.57
N ASP A 58 5.05 -4.64 -10.48
CA ASP A 58 5.39 -5.14 -11.82
C ASP A 58 6.36 -4.19 -12.54
N ALA A 59 6.24 -2.89 -12.26
CA ALA A 59 7.16 -1.86 -12.73
C ALA A 59 8.49 -1.84 -11.94
N ALA A 60 8.54 -2.40 -10.73
CA ALA A 60 9.77 -2.58 -9.94
C ALA A 60 10.66 -3.72 -10.46
N ASN A 61 10.14 -4.63 -11.30
CA ASN A 61 10.97 -5.60 -12.04
C ASN A 61 11.99 -4.93 -12.98
N LYS A 62 11.88 -3.61 -13.21
CA LYS A 62 12.84 -2.80 -13.97
C LYS A 62 14.09 -2.42 -13.16
N GLY A 63 14.24 -2.92 -11.92
CA GLY A 63 15.41 -2.73 -11.06
C GLY A 63 15.17 -1.75 -9.91
N LEU A 64 16.24 -1.38 -9.19
CA LEU A 64 16.16 -0.50 -8.01
C LEU A 64 15.88 0.97 -8.37
N ARG A 65 16.00 1.35 -9.65
CA ARG A 65 15.80 2.72 -10.12
C ARG A 65 14.95 2.79 -11.39
N PRO A 66 13.68 2.33 -11.36
CA PRO A 66 12.84 2.29 -12.54
C PRO A 66 12.48 3.69 -13.05
N THR A 67 12.35 3.82 -14.37
CA THR A 67 11.66 4.94 -15.01
C THR A 67 10.21 4.55 -15.25
N LEU A 68 9.27 5.36 -14.78
CA LEU A 68 7.83 5.10 -14.73
C LEU A 68 7.06 6.28 -15.31
N SER A 69 5.83 6.05 -15.77
CA SER A 69 4.90 7.12 -16.10
C SER A 69 4.43 7.81 -14.82
N GLU A 70 4.28 9.14 -14.78
CA GLU A 70 3.68 9.79 -13.59
C GLU A 70 2.25 9.30 -13.30
N ARG A 71 1.56 8.79 -14.33
CA ARG A 71 0.18 8.30 -14.23
C ARG A 71 0.06 6.97 -13.49
N ASP A 72 1.17 6.33 -13.16
CA ASP A 72 1.17 5.09 -12.40
C ASP A 72 1.53 5.32 -10.92
N LEU A 73 1.75 6.58 -10.53
CA LEU A 73 2.20 6.94 -9.20
C LEU A 73 1.07 7.44 -8.32
N ILE A 74 1.16 7.06 -7.05
CA ILE A 74 0.36 7.61 -5.96
C ILE A 74 1.31 8.33 -5.02
N GLY A 75 1.23 9.67 -4.98
CA GLY A 75 2.00 10.47 -4.03
C GLY A 75 1.50 10.30 -2.60
N PHE A 76 2.40 10.27 -1.61
CA PHE A 76 2.01 10.15 -0.20
C PHE A 76 2.84 11.04 0.75
N PRO A 77 2.28 11.39 1.93
CA PRO A 77 2.91 12.34 2.87
C PRO A 77 4.28 11.90 3.40
N LYS A 78 5.16 12.88 3.67
CA LYS A 78 6.52 12.63 4.20
C LYS A 78 6.56 12.12 5.65
N ASP A 79 5.46 12.24 6.39
CA ASP A 79 5.33 11.71 7.75
C ASP A 79 4.78 10.27 7.77
N VAL A 80 4.40 9.71 6.62
CA VAL A 80 4.09 8.27 6.49
C VAL A 80 5.37 7.51 6.16
N ALA A 81 5.75 6.59 7.03
CA ALA A 81 6.89 5.70 6.82
C ALA A 81 6.67 4.79 5.60
N ILE A 82 7.75 4.48 4.87
CA ILE A 82 7.66 3.82 3.56
C ILE A 82 7.20 2.36 3.66
N ASP A 83 7.59 1.69 4.74
CA ASP A 83 7.15 0.35 5.13
C ASP A 83 5.64 0.31 5.40
N LYS A 84 5.12 1.26 6.20
CA LYS A 84 3.68 1.43 6.41
C LYS A 84 2.97 1.75 5.09
N ALA A 85 3.56 2.58 4.23
CA ALA A 85 2.95 2.91 2.94
C ALA A 85 2.75 1.66 2.07
N VAL A 86 3.78 0.81 1.89
CA VAL A 86 3.64 -0.39 1.04
C VAL A 86 2.93 -1.55 1.73
N GLY A 87 3.07 -1.67 3.05
CA GLY A 87 2.43 -2.73 3.83
C GLY A 87 0.92 -2.51 3.99
N PHE A 88 0.48 -1.25 4.11
CA PHE A 88 -0.92 -0.95 4.42
C PHE A 88 -1.73 -0.48 3.22
N LEU A 89 -1.13 0.12 2.18
CA LEU A 89 -1.91 0.71 1.09
C LEU A 89 -2.84 -0.27 0.37
N PRO A 90 -2.40 -1.49 -0.05
CA PRO A 90 -3.29 -2.40 -0.78
C PRO A 90 -4.50 -2.87 0.04
N LEU A 91 -4.27 -3.33 1.27
CA LEU A 91 -5.31 -3.82 2.17
C LEU A 91 -6.17 -2.67 2.72
N GLY A 92 -5.56 -1.50 2.93
CA GLY A 92 -6.23 -0.25 3.30
C GLY A 92 -7.18 0.25 2.22
N LEU A 93 -6.80 0.21 0.94
CA LEU A 93 -7.66 0.59 -0.18
C LEU A 93 -8.85 -0.36 -0.32
N LEU A 94 -8.59 -1.66 -0.23
CA LEU A 94 -9.62 -2.69 -0.33
C LEU A 94 -10.65 -2.55 0.80
N SER A 95 -10.19 -2.48 2.05
CA SER A 95 -11.06 -2.29 3.20
C SER A 95 -11.79 -0.94 3.17
N ARG A 96 -11.14 0.13 2.69
CA ARG A 96 -11.77 1.44 2.47
C ARG A 96 -12.91 1.35 1.44
N CYS A 97 -12.77 0.55 0.39
CA CYS A 97 -13.87 0.30 -0.56
C CYS A 97 -15.07 -0.33 0.15
N ILE A 98 -14.83 -1.38 0.95
CA ILE A 98 -15.88 -2.08 1.71
C ILE A 98 -16.61 -1.11 2.66
N VAL A 99 -15.87 -0.45 3.55
CA VAL A 99 -16.50 0.35 4.62
C VAL A 99 -17.08 1.67 4.12
N LYS A 100 -16.52 2.30 3.09
CA LYS A 100 -16.99 3.61 2.61
C LYS A 100 -17.85 3.58 1.34
N GLN A 101 -17.80 2.52 0.53
CA GLN A 101 -18.53 2.47 -0.75
C GLN A 101 -19.57 1.36 -0.79
N LEU A 102 -19.24 0.16 -0.29
CA LEU A 102 -20.20 -0.94 -0.30
C LEU A 102 -21.24 -0.80 0.80
N HIS A 103 -20.81 -0.45 2.02
CA HIS A 103 -21.69 -0.47 3.19
C HIS A 103 -21.89 0.89 3.87
N SER A 104 -21.07 1.89 3.56
CA SER A 104 -21.15 3.24 4.17
C SER A 104 -21.20 3.22 5.70
N ILE A 105 -20.28 2.47 6.32
CA ILE A 105 -20.15 2.31 7.77
C ILE A 105 -19.83 3.66 8.45
N GLY A 106 -20.48 3.90 9.57
CA GLY A 106 -20.24 5.05 10.45
C GLY A 106 -20.59 4.76 11.90
N SER A 107 -20.72 5.85 12.67
CA SER A 107 -20.99 5.80 14.10
C SER A 107 -22.25 5.01 14.41
N GLY A 108 -22.16 4.07 15.35
CA GLY A 108 -23.30 3.29 15.85
C GLY A 108 -23.69 2.07 15.01
N ASN A 109 -23.05 1.81 13.86
CA ASN A 109 -23.22 0.54 13.18
C ASN A 109 -22.54 -0.60 13.95
N SER A 110 -23.25 -1.70 14.14
CA SER A 110 -22.70 -3.00 14.54
C SER A 110 -22.33 -3.83 13.31
N VAL A 111 -21.10 -4.33 13.26
CA VAL A 111 -20.55 -4.97 12.05
C VAL A 111 -19.96 -6.33 12.39
N SER A 112 -20.47 -7.40 11.77
CA SER A 112 -19.82 -8.72 11.82
C SER A 112 -18.87 -8.88 10.63
N ILE A 113 -17.70 -9.46 10.85
CA ILE A 113 -16.64 -9.55 9.84
C ILE A 113 -16.19 -11.00 9.68
N THR A 114 -16.43 -11.58 8.52
CA THR A 114 -15.84 -12.89 8.16
C THR A 114 -14.35 -12.72 7.86
N PRO A 115 -13.47 -13.58 8.43
CA PRO A 115 -12.06 -13.60 8.09
C PRO A 115 -11.82 -13.85 6.60
N ASP A 116 -10.84 -13.15 6.05
CA ASP A 116 -10.39 -13.29 4.67
C ASP A 116 -8.89 -13.64 4.64
N SER A 117 -8.51 -14.54 3.73
CA SER A 117 -7.16 -15.10 3.64
C SER A 117 -6.08 -14.08 3.30
N SER A 118 -6.45 -12.87 2.85
CA SER A 118 -5.50 -11.76 2.63
C SER A 118 -5.14 -10.99 3.90
N GLY A 119 -5.81 -11.25 5.03
CA GLY A 119 -5.72 -10.40 6.22
C GLY A 119 -6.53 -9.11 6.13
N ALA A 120 -7.27 -8.88 5.03
CA ALA A 120 -8.06 -7.65 4.84
C ALA A 120 -9.11 -7.42 5.94
N HIS A 121 -9.60 -8.48 6.57
CA HIS A 121 -10.56 -8.41 7.67
C HIS A 121 -10.05 -7.60 8.87
N LEU A 122 -8.73 -7.62 9.14
CA LEU A 122 -8.11 -6.80 10.19
C LEU A 122 -8.18 -5.31 9.87
N PHE A 123 -7.97 -4.94 8.59
CA PHE A 123 -8.10 -3.56 8.13
C PHE A 123 -9.55 -3.10 8.15
N VAL A 124 -10.50 -3.98 7.80
CA VAL A 124 -11.94 -3.69 7.91
C VAL A 124 -12.30 -3.40 9.37
N ALA A 125 -11.88 -4.24 10.32
CA ALA A 125 -12.13 -4.03 11.74
C ALA A 125 -11.57 -2.68 12.24
N ALA A 126 -10.32 -2.39 11.92
CA ALA A 126 -9.67 -1.12 12.28
C ALA A 126 -10.42 0.11 11.70
N TRP A 127 -10.90 0.01 10.46
CA TRP A 127 -11.73 1.06 9.87
C TRP A 127 -13.09 1.22 10.57
N VAL A 128 -13.78 0.11 10.88
CA VAL A 128 -15.08 0.13 11.55
C VAL A 128 -14.96 0.89 12.88
N GLU A 129 -13.98 0.52 13.71
CA GLU A 129 -13.71 1.18 14.98
C GLU A 129 -13.36 2.68 14.80
N PHE A 130 -12.49 2.99 13.84
CA PHE A 130 -12.11 4.37 13.53
C PHE A 130 -13.28 5.24 13.07
N LEU A 131 -14.26 4.66 12.38
CA LEU A 131 -15.47 5.33 11.91
C LEU A 131 -16.57 5.41 12.99
N GLY A 132 -16.33 4.87 14.19
CA GLY A 132 -17.26 4.86 15.32
C GLY A 132 -18.26 3.70 15.32
N GLY A 133 -18.07 2.71 14.45
CA GLY A 133 -18.81 1.46 14.50
C GLY A 133 -18.26 0.51 15.57
N VAL A 134 -18.95 -0.61 15.78
CA VAL A 134 -18.56 -1.65 16.74
C VAL A 134 -18.49 -2.99 16.02
N VAL A 135 -17.38 -3.71 16.18
CA VAL A 135 -17.25 -5.07 15.64
C VAL A 135 -17.95 -6.05 16.58
N VAL A 136 -18.82 -6.91 16.02
CA VAL A 136 -19.57 -7.94 16.75
C VAL A 136 -19.31 -9.33 16.20
N ALA A 137 -19.41 -10.35 17.05
CA ALA A 137 -19.15 -11.73 16.65
C ALA A 137 -20.33 -12.38 15.88
N ASP A 138 -21.56 -12.05 16.27
CA ASP A 138 -22.77 -12.69 15.74
C ASP A 138 -23.40 -11.86 14.61
N ALA A 139 -23.32 -12.40 13.40
CA ALA A 139 -23.90 -11.81 12.19
C ALA A 139 -25.44 -11.65 12.26
N SER A 140 -26.14 -12.45 13.07
CA SER A 140 -27.60 -12.34 13.23
C SER A 140 -28.03 -11.08 14.00
N THR A 141 -27.09 -10.46 14.72
CA THR A 141 -27.31 -9.24 15.51
C THR A 141 -26.63 -8.00 14.93
N ALA A 142 -25.88 -8.16 13.84
CA ALA A 142 -25.16 -7.07 13.19
C ALA A 142 -26.07 -6.30 12.23
N ASP A 143 -25.90 -4.97 12.17
CA ASP A 143 -26.53 -4.13 11.15
C ASP A 143 -25.95 -4.42 9.75
N VAL A 144 -24.65 -4.74 9.72
CA VAL A 144 -23.92 -5.07 8.48
C VAL A 144 -23.08 -6.32 8.68
N ALA A 145 -23.19 -7.27 7.76
CA ALA A 145 -22.32 -8.44 7.69
C ALA A 145 -21.35 -8.31 6.51
N ILE A 146 -20.04 -8.22 6.81
CA ILE A 146 -18.98 -8.25 5.81
C ILE A 146 -18.60 -9.71 5.54
N THR A 147 -18.76 -10.13 4.29
CA THR A 147 -18.65 -11.53 3.85
C THR A 147 -17.55 -11.72 2.79
N ALA A 148 -17.29 -12.98 2.42
CA ALA A 148 -16.41 -13.33 1.30
C ALA A 148 -16.80 -12.65 -0.04
N ALA A 149 -18.09 -12.39 -0.25
CA ALA A 149 -18.58 -11.71 -1.44
C ALA A 149 -18.13 -10.25 -1.48
N ASP A 150 -18.12 -9.55 -0.33
CA ASP A 150 -17.68 -8.16 -0.25
C ASP A 150 -16.20 -8.01 -0.60
N TYR A 151 -15.35 -8.92 -0.09
CA TYR A 151 -13.94 -8.94 -0.49
C TYR A 151 -13.78 -9.21 -1.98
N THR A 152 -14.59 -10.11 -2.55
CA THR A 152 -14.56 -10.41 -3.99
C THR A 152 -14.94 -9.19 -4.83
N VAL A 153 -15.99 -8.46 -4.44
CA VAL A 153 -16.41 -7.21 -5.10
C VAL A 153 -15.32 -6.14 -4.96
N ALA A 154 -14.77 -5.96 -3.75
CA ALA A 154 -13.75 -4.95 -3.48
C ALA A 154 -12.44 -5.20 -4.25
N ARG A 155 -12.07 -6.46 -4.52
CA ARG A 155 -10.90 -6.80 -5.38
C ARG A 155 -11.09 -6.38 -6.84
N GLN A 156 -12.34 -6.25 -7.30
CA GLN A 156 -12.67 -5.82 -8.66
C GLN A 156 -12.81 -4.30 -8.77
N TRP A 157 -12.60 -3.56 -7.68
CA TRP A 157 -12.69 -2.10 -7.68
C TRP A 157 -11.66 -1.48 -8.63
N ARG A 158 -12.13 -0.93 -9.75
CA ARG A 158 -11.30 -0.26 -10.78
C ARG A 158 -11.45 1.24 -10.69
N ASN A 159 -10.35 1.98 -10.82
CA ASN A 159 -10.37 3.44 -10.72
C ASN A 159 -9.52 4.10 -11.79
N GLY A 160 -9.98 5.29 -12.20
CA GLY A 160 -9.12 6.24 -12.89
C GLY A 160 -8.13 6.88 -11.91
N HIS A 161 -7.09 7.51 -12.47
CA HIS A 161 -5.97 8.07 -11.70
C HIS A 161 -6.42 8.98 -10.53
N GLY A 162 -7.40 9.86 -10.76
CA GLY A 162 -7.91 10.79 -9.74
C GLY A 162 -8.65 10.13 -8.57
N THR A 163 -9.51 9.14 -8.84
CA THR A 163 -10.25 8.44 -7.78
C THR A 163 -9.34 7.50 -6.98
N GLY A 164 -8.32 6.93 -7.62
CA GLY A 164 -7.26 6.18 -6.95
C GLY A 164 -6.47 7.03 -5.95
N GLN A 165 -6.05 8.23 -6.35
CA GLN A 165 -5.33 9.16 -5.47
C GLN A 165 -6.18 9.60 -4.27
N GLN A 166 -7.46 9.86 -4.47
CA GLN A 166 -8.37 10.23 -3.38
C GLN A 166 -8.56 9.07 -2.38
N ALA A 167 -8.76 7.85 -2.86
CA ALA A 167 -8.87 6.69 -1.99
C ALA A 167 -7.56 6.43 -1.23
N ALA A 168 -6.41 6.59 -1.89
CA ALA A 168 -5.11 6.48 -1.22
C ALA A 168 -4.93 7.56 -0.15
N SER A 169 -5.40 8.79 -0.41
CA SER A 169 -5.39 9.87 0.58
C SER A 169 -6.18 9.49 1.84
N ASP A 170 -7.37 8.91 1.71
CA ASP A 170 -8.14 8.40 2.86
C ASP A 170 -7.31 7.39 3.68
N VAL A 171 -6.67 6.44 3.00
CA VAL A 171 -5.84 5.41 3.63
C VAL A 171 -4.64 6.03 4.35
N PHE A 172 -3.90 6.94 3.71
CA PHE A 172 -2.76 7.59 4.35
C PHE A 172 -3.16 8.48 5.51
N GLN A 173 -4.35 9.10 5.50
CA GLN A 173 -4.85 9.81 6.68
C GLN A 173 -5.14 8.85 7.83
N ALA A 174 -5.69 7.66 7.56
CA ALA A 174 -5.86 6.63 8.59
C ALA A 174 -4.51 6.13 9.13
N VAL A 175 -3.51 5.92 8.27
CA VAL A 175 -2.14 5.57 8.69
C VAL A 175 -1.56 6.66 9.61
N ARG A 176 -1.69 7.94 9.25
CA ARG A 176 -1.19 9.07 10.08
C ARG A 176 -1.89 9.17 11.43
N LYS A 177 -3.13 8.70 11.52
CA LYS A 177 -3.91 8.65 12.76
C LYS A 177 -3.68 7.36 13.57
N GLY A 178 -2.80 6.47 13.12
CA GLY A 178 -2.48 5.22 13.79
C GLY A 178 -3.58 4.16 13.72
N VAL A 179 -4.53 4.30 12.80
CA VAL A 179 -5.68 3.38 12.67
C VAL A 179 -5.23 1.93 12.46
N PHE A 180 -4.14 1.72 11.75
CA PHE A 180 -3.61 0.37 11.45
C PHE A 180 -2.42 -0.02 12.32
N ASP A 181 -2.07 0.73 13.37
CA ASP A 181 -0.86 0.48 14.15
C ASP A 181 -0.92 -0.83 14.96
N VAL A 182 -2.12 -1.38 15.16
CA VAL A 182 -2.34 -2.70 15.77
C VAL A 182 -2.01 -3.86 14.83
N ILE A 183 -1.85 -3.59 13.53
CA ILE A 183 -1.58 -4.61 12.51
C ILE A 183 -0.06 -4.70 12.32
N PRO A 184 0.58 -5.83 12.69
CA PRO A 184 2.03 -5.96 12.58
C PRO A 184 2.47 -6.00 11.12
N ILE A 185 3.62 -5.39 10.84
CA ILE A 185 4.34 -5.55 9.56
C ILE A 185 5.54 -6.45 9.84
N THR A 186 5.68 -7.51 9.05
CA THR A 186 6.89 -8.36 9.08
C THR A 186 7.84 -7.92 7.98
N THR A 187 9.08 -7.60 8.35
CA THR A 187 10.07 -7.06 7.41
C THR A 187 11.16 -8.08 7.08
N TYR A 188 11.53 -8.18 5.81
CA TYR A 188 12.62 -9.02 5.32
C TYR A 188 13.57 -8.22 4.40
N PRO A 189 14.83 -8.66 4.24
CA PRO A 189 15.67 -8.19 3.16
C PRO A 189 15.02 -8.51 1.81
N LEU A 190 15.16 -7.61 0.82
CA LEU A 190 14.65 -7.82 -0.54
C LEU A 190 15.28 -9.07 -1.20
N SER A 191 16.51 -9.42 -0.82
CA SER A 191 17.17 -10.65 -1.25
C SER A 191 16.48 -11.93 -0.76
N GLU A 192 15.66 -11.86 0.29
CA GLU A 192 14.96 -12.99 0.91
C GLU A 192 13.48 -13.07 0.51
N ALA A 193 13.10 -12.40 -0.58
CA ALA A 193 11.71 -12.37 -1.06
C ALA A 193 11.07 -13.78 -1.20
N ALA A 194 11.84 -14.80 -1.55
CA ALA A 194 11.34 -16.17 -1.67
C ALA A 194 10.93 -16.76 -0.31
N THR A 195 11.74 -16.53 0.73
CA THR A 195 11.47 -16.96 2.12
C THR A 195 10.29 -16.20 2.71
N ALA A 196 10.19 -14.90 2.42
CA ALA A 196 9.17 -14.02 2.96
C ALA A 196 7.73 -14.37 2.53
N ARG A 197 7.55 -15.14 1.45
CA ARG A 197 6.21 -15.51 0.94
C ARG A 197 5.35 -16.26 1.96
N GLY A 198 5.96 -17.10 2.79
CA GLY A 198 5.22 -17.86 3.81
C GLY A 198 4.62 -16.96 4.88
N ALA A 199 5.26 -15.84 5.20
CA ALA A 199 4.84 -14.92 6.25
C ALA A 199 3.62 -14.06 5.87
N MET A 200 3.19 -14.06 4.60
CA MET A 200 1.99 -13.34 4.17
C MET A 200 0.70 -13.89 4.82
N ALA A 201 0.73 -15.12 5.34
CA ALA A 201 -0.41 -15.70 6.04
C ALA A 201 -0.69 -14.98 7.38
N ASP A 202 0.33 -14.37 7.98
CA ASP A 202 0.26 -13.76 9.31
C ASP A 202 0.04 -12.24 9.26
N GLY A 203 0.19 -11.63 8.08
CA GLY A 203 -0.03 -10.20 7.89
C GLY A 203 0.76 -9.60 6.72
N PRO A 204 0.78 -8.26 6.61
CA PRO A 204 1.57 -7.56 5.60
C PRO A 204 3.06 -7.84 5.74
N VAL A 205 3.69 -8.18 4.61
CA VAL A 205 5.14 -8.39 4.51
C VAL A 205 5.77 -7.23 3.77
N VAL A 206 6.89 -6.71 4.28
CA VAL A 206 7.66 -5.64 3.63
C VAL A 206 9.08 -6.11 3.34
N LEU A 207 9.51 -5.90 2.11
CA LEU A 207 10.84 -6.20 1.64
C LEU A 207 11.63 -4.90 1.49
N LEU A 208 12.80 -4.83 2.12
CA LEU A 208 13.67 -3.65 2.06
C LEU A 208 14.96 -3.94 1.28
N PRO A 209 15.40 -3.06 0.37
CA PRO A 209 16.76 -3.11 -0.19
C PRO A 209 17.81 -3.18 0.93
N ALA A 210 18.94 -3.84 0.68
CA ALA A 210 19.95 -4.13 1.71
C ALA A 210 20.40 -2.86 2.47
N ASP A 211 20.63 -1.75 1.76
CA ASP A 211 21.05 -0.46 2.33
C ASP A 211 20.01 0.19 3.25
N GLN A 212 18.76 -0.27 3.15
CA GLN A 212 17.63 0.19 3.96
C GLN A 212 17.28 -0.80 5.07
N PHE A 213 17.46 -2.11 4.84
CA PHE A 213 17.24 -3.14 5.85
C PHE A 213 18.20 -2.98 7.03
N ASP A 214 19.50 -2.78 6.76
CA ASP A 214 20.53 -2.61 7.81
C ASP A 214 20.32 -1.37 8.69
N LYS A 215 19.51 -0.39 8.24
CA LYS A 215 19.16 0.81 9.03
C LYS A 215 17.92 0.62 9.88
N ALA A 216 17.12 -0.40 9.58
CA ALA A 216 15.85 -0.69 10.24
C ALA A 216 15.98 -1.80 11.30
N ALA A 217 17.02 -2.64 11.19
CA ALA A 217 17.41 -3.64 12.19
C ALA A 217 18.22 -3.01 13.34
#